data_AF-A0A9E2P2M5-F1
#
_entry.id   AF-A0A9E2P2M5-F1
#
_cell.length_a   1.000
_cell.length_b   1.000
_cell.length_c   1.000
_cell.angle_alpha   90.00
_cell.angle_beta   90.00
_cell.angle_gamma   90.00
#
_symmetry.space_group_name_H-M   'P 1'
#
loop_
_entity.id
_entity.type
_entity.pdbx_description
1 polymer ?
#
loop_
_entity_poly.entity_id
_entity_poly.type
_entity_poly.pdbx_seq_one_letter_code
_entity_poly.pdbx_strand_id
1 'polypeptide(L)'
;MKRKNQKPTKAQWIKMSVVCLLYIAFLIWIRSWWGVIVLPFIFDAYITKKINWTWWKDAENPVTRTVMSWVDAIVFALVAVYFVNIYFFQNYTIPSSSLEKSLLVGDYLFVSKMSYGPRVPQTPLSMPLTQHTMPILGTKSYSEWPQWEYKRVKGGKVQLNDIVVFNYPAGDTVSLNPNYQAVYYRLCYGYGRQIYDQMVAPVPVLDSLPVMQQRSYLLQFYELGRQYVAQNQAEFGEVTWRPVDRRENYVKRCVGLPGQTLQIKDHIVYLDGKPNKEPDNVQYNYRISLKQNIPDELVRELGLSQEDLQGAAQRGGVMPLTQHAY
;
A
#
# COMPACT_ATOMS: atom_id res chain seq x y z
N MET A 1 -45.03 -8.07 -19.64
CA MET A 1 -46.17 -7.56 -18.84
C MET A 1 -45.82 -6.16 -18.31
N LYS A 2 -46.48 -5.09 -18.80
CA LYS A 2 -46.13 -3.70 -18.44
C LYS A 2 -46.34 -3.47 -16.93
N ARG A 3 -45.25 -3.27 -16.16
CA ARG A 3 -45.33 -2.74 -14.78
C ARG A 3 -45.96 -1.36 -14.85
N LYS A 4 -47.28 -1.28 -14.67
CA LYS A 4 -48.03 -0.02 -14.52
C LYS A 4 -47.40 0.79 -13.38
N ASN A 5 -47.37 2.11 -13.56
CA ASN A 5 -47.07 3.13 -12.55
C ASN A 5 -47.93 2.94 -11.29
N GLN A 6 -47.62 1.95 -10.45
CA GLN A 6 -48.17 1.83 -9.11
C GLN A 6 -47.55 2.93 -8.27
N LYS A 7 -48.39 3.73 -7.60
CA LYS A 7 -47.94 4.75 -6.67
C LYS A 7 -47.05 4.09 -5.60
N PRO A 8 -45.89 4.68 -5.26
CA PRO A 8 -44.98 4.14 -4.26
C PRO A 8 -45.70 3.98 -2.92
N THR A 9 -45.54 2.81 -2.31
CA THR A 9 -46.11 2.49 -0.99
C THR A 9 -45.42 3.26 0.13
N LYS A 10 -46.10 3.46 1.27
CA LYS A 10 -45.49 4.08 2.47
C LYS A 10 -44.20 3.38 2.90
N ALA A 11 -44.16 2.05 2.81
CA ALA A 11 -42.98 1.26 3.14
C ALA A 11 -41.79 1.53 2.21
N GLN A 12 -42.02 1.77 0.90
CA GLN A 12 -40.94 2.15 -0.03
C GLN A 12 -40.34 3.51 0.32
N TRP A 13 -41.18 4.48 0.69
CA TRP A 13 -40.71 5.79 1.15
C TRP A 13 -39.86 5.68 2.41
N ILE A 14 -40.31 4.92 3.42
CA ILE A 14 -39.56 4.72 4.66
C ILE A 14 -38.19 4.06 4.37
N LYS A 15 -38.17 2.98 3.57
CA LYS A 15 -36.93 2.29 3.20
C LYS A 15 -35.96 3.22 2.47
N MET A 16 -36.45 3.97 1.47
CA MET A 16 -35.65 4.93 0.73
C MET A 16 -35.08 6.01 1.66
N SER A 17 -35.89 6.57 2.57
CA SER A 17 -35.44 7.58 3.52
C SER A 17 -34.33 7.06 4.44
N VAL A 18 -34.47 5.85 4.98
CA VAL A 18 -33.44 5.21 5.82
C VAL A 18 -32.14 5.01 5.02
N VAL A 19 -32.23 4.49 3.80
CA VAL A 19 -31.05 4.26 2.94
C VAL A 19 -30.37 5.58 2.58
N CYS A 20 -31.13 6.60 2.20
CA CYS A 20 -30.59 7.93 1.91
C CYS A 20 -29.92 8.56 3.14
N LEU A 21 -30.52 8.44 4.34
CA LEU A 21 -29.93 8.95 5.57
C LEU A 21 -28.59 8.27 5.90
N LEU A 22 -28.54 6.94 5.82
CA LEU A 22 -27.30 6.18 6.03
C LEU A 22 -26.23 6.55 4.99
N TYR A 23 -26.62 6.69 3.72
CA TYR A 23 -25.71 7.07 2.65
C TYR A 23 -25.18 8.49 2.81
N ILE A 24 -26.04 9.45 3.18
CA ILE A 24 -25.63 10.83 3.45
C ILE A 24 -24.69 10.88 4.66
N ALA A 25 -24.98 10.14 5.74
CA ALA A 25 -24.09 10.04 6.89
C ALA A 25 -22.70 9.50 6.48
N PHE A 26 -22.68 8.50 5.60
CA PHE A 26 -21.44 7.98 5.01
C PHE A 26 -20.70 9.02 4.15
N LEU A 27 -21.39 9.78 3.30
CA LEU A 27 -20.77 10.86 2.52
C LEU A 27 -20.19 11.97 3.38
N ILE A 28 -20.88 12.34 4.47
CA ILE A 28 -20.40 13.31 5.45
C ILE A 28 -19.12 12.79 6.12
N TRP A 29 -19.10 11.50 6.51
CA TRP A 29 -17.93 10.88 7.10
C TRP A 29 -16.73 10.87 6.14
N ILE A 30 -16.96 10.53 4.87
CA ILE A 30 -15.92 10.55 3.83
C ILE A 30 -15.52 11.98 3.41
N ARG A 31 -16.41 12.95 3.65
CA ARG A 31 -16.31 14.33 3.16
C ARG A 31 -16.16 14.38 1.63
N SER A 32 -16.84 13.51 0.89
CA SER A 32 -16.83 13.52 -0.58
C SER A 32 -18.23 13.77 -1.11
N TRP A 33 -18.45 14.95 -1.70
CA TRP A 33 -19.76 15.36 -2.21
C TRP A 33 -20.08 14.82 -3.61
N TRP A 34 -19.10 14.29 -4.34
CA TRP A 34 -19.33 13.62 -5.63
C TRP A 34 -20.30 12.44 -5.50
N GLY A 35 -20.35 11.78 -4.34
CA GLY A 35 -21.29 10.70 -4.08
C GLY A 35 -22.77 11.14 -4.10
N VAL A 36 -23.08 12.44 -4.01
CA VAL A 36 -24.46 12.95 -4.13
C VAL A 36 -25.09 12.54 -5.46
N ILE A 37 -24.29 12.33 -6.51
CA ILE A 37 -24.73 11.82 -7.82
C ILE A 37 -25.46 10.47 -7.70
N VAL A 38 -25.18 9.67 -6.66
CA VAL A 38 -25.82 8.37 -6.44
C VAL A 38 -27.24 8.50 -5.87
N LEU A 39 -27.57 9.61 -5.20
CA LEU A 39 -28.90 9.81 -4.57
C LEU A 39 -30.06 9.74 -5.58
N PRO A 40 -30.00 10.37 -6.76
CA PRO A 40 -31.01 10.18 -7.81
C PRO A 40 -31.20 8.71 -8.23
N PHE A 41 -30.15 7.91 -8.27
CA PHE A 41 -30.24 6.49 -8.61
C PHE A 41 -30.87 5.66 -7.48
N ILE A 42 -30.58 6.00 -6.22
CA ILE A 42 -31.29 5.42 -5.06
C ILE A 42 -32.77 5.77 -5.13
N PHE A 43 -33.11 7.04 -5.40
CA PHE A 43 -34.49 7.47 -5.57
C PHE A 43 -35.19 6.72 -6.70
N ASP A 44 -34.52 6.55 -7.85
CA ASP A 44 -35.06 5.77 -8.96
C ASP A 44 -35.27 4.29 -8.58
N ALA A 45 -34.29 3.65 -7.94
CA ALA A 45 -34.38 2.25 -7.55
C ALA A 45 -35.58 1.94 -6.63
N TYR A 46 -35.92 2.86 -5.71
CA TYR A 46 -37.01 2.65 -4.76
C TYR A 46 -38.37 3.20 -5.21
N ILE A 47 -38.39 4.39 -5.80
CA ILE A 47 -39.60 5.20 -6.06
C ILE A 47 -39.97 5.21 -7.54
N THR A 48 -39.09 5.77 -8.38
CA THR A 48 -39.46 6.12 -9.76
C THR A 48 -39.42 4.92 -10.71
N LYS A 49 -38.49 3.99 -10.50
CA LYS A 49 -38.28 2.75 -11.26
C LYS A 49 -38.27 2.96 -12.78
N LYS A 50 -37.74 4.11 -13.25
CA LYS A 50 -37.57 4.39 -14.68
C LYS A 50 -36.51 3.48 -15.27
N ILE A 51 -35.41 3.25 -14.55
CA ILE A 51 -34.38 2.30 -14.98
C ILE A 51 -34.83 0.90 -14.55
N ASN A 52 -34.93 -0.01 -15.50
CA ASN A 52 -35.25 -1.41 -15.20
C ASN A 52 -33.98 -2.15 -14.79
N TRP A 53 -33.53 -1.93 -13.55
CA TRP A 53 -32.37 -2.59 -12.95
C TRP A 53 -32.45 -4.12 -12.99
N THR A 54 -33.66 -4.68 -13.06
CA THR A 54 -33.90 -6.13 -13.05
C THR A 54 -34.58 -6.61 -14.32
N TRP A 55 -34.27 -6.01 -15.47
CA TRP A 55 -34.89 -6.35 -16.76
C TRP A 55 -34.78 -7.83 -17.12
N TRP A 56 -33.68 -8.47 -16.72
CA TRP A 56 -33.40 -9.87 -16.99
C TRP A 56 -34.36 -10.84 -16.28
N LYS A 57 -35.08 -10.39 -15.24
CA LYS A 57 -36.12 -11.20 -14.58
C LYS A 57 -37.32 -11.43 -15.49
N ASP A 58 -37.59 -10.48 -16.37
CA ASP A 58 -38.71 -10.54 -17.32
C ASP A 58 -38.29 -11.16 -18.67
N ALA A 59 -37.03 -11.60 -18.82
CA ALA A 59 -36.55 -12.26 -20.04
C ALA A 59 -37.29 -13.59 -20.27
N GLU A 60 -37.72 -13.82 -21.52
CA GLU A 60 -38.46 -15.02 -21.92
C GLU A 60 -37.59 -16.28 -21.85
N ASN A 61 -36.30 -16.15 -22.18
CA ASN A 61 -35.36 -17.27 -22.16
C ASN A 61 -34.95 -17.63 -20.69
N PRO A 62 -35.26 -18.85 -20.21
CA PRO A 62 -34.90 -19.28 -18.86
C PRO A 62 -33.39 -19.33 -18.61
N VAL A 63 -32.59 -19.58 -19.65
CA VAL A 63 -31.13 -19.57 -19.57
C VAL A 63 -30.64 -18.15 -19.28
N THR A 64 -31.13 -17.15 -20.02
CA THR A 64 -30.77 -15.74 -19.79
C THR A 64 -31.10 -15.29 -18.39
N ARG A 65 -32.28 -15.67 -17.87
CA ARG A 65 -32.68 -15.34 -16.49
C ARG A 65 -31.74 -15.97 -15.46
N THR A 66 -31.38 -17.22 -15.66
CA THR A 66 -30.46 -17.95 -14.77
C THR A 66 -29.07 -17.33 -14.81
N VAL A 67 -28.49 -17.15 -15.99
CA VAL A 67 -27.15 -16.55 -16.16
C VAL A 67 -27.11 -15.14 -15.58
N MET A 68 -28.08 -14.29 -15.90
CA MET A 68 -28.10 -12.91 -15.40
C MET A 68 -28.33 -12.85 -13.88
N SER A 69 -29.02 -13.81 -13.28
CA SER A 69 -29.13 -13.88 -11.81
C SER A 69 -27.79 -14.18 -11.14
N TRP A 70 -26.97 -15.05 -11.74
CA TRP A 70 -25.60 -15.29 -11.28
C TRP A 70 -24.71 -14.07 -11.49
N VAL A 71 -24.81 -13.41 -12.65
CA VAL A 71 -24.06 -12.18 -12.93
C VAL A 71 -24.40 -11.08 -11.92
N ASP A 72 -25.68 -10.84 -11.65
CA ASP A 72 -26.14 -9.85 -10.66
C ASP A 72 -25.60 -10.15 -9.26
N ALA A 73 -25.64 -11.41 -8.84
CA ALA A 73 -25.10 -11.84 -7.54
C ALA A 73 -23.58 -11.65 -7.44
N ILE A 74 -22.82 -11.98 -8.50
CA ILE A 74 -21.37 -11.80 -8.54
C ILE A 74 -21.01 -10.32 -8.53
N VAL A 75 -21.69 -9.49 -9.33
CA VAL A 75 -21.46 -8.04 -9.37
C VAL A 75 -21.74 -7.42 -8.00
N PHE A 76 -22.85 -7.79 -7.36
CA PHE A 76 -23.18 -7.33 -6.01
C PHE A 76 -22.10 -7.74 -4.98
N ALA A 77 -21.67 -9.00 -5.00
CA ALA A 77 -20.64 -9.50 -4.11
C ALA A 77 -19.30 -8.76 -4.31
N LEU A 78 -18.88 -8.54 -5.57
CA LEU A 78 -17.66 -7.81 -5.89
C LEU A 78 -17.72 -6.36 -5.41
N VAL A 79 -18.85 -5.67 -5.61
CA VAL A 79 -19.04 -4.29 -5.13
C VAL A 79 -19.01 -4.23 -3.60
N ALA A 80 -19.67 -5.17 -2.92
CA ALA A 80 -19.67 -5.25 -1.47
C ALA A 80 -18.26 -5.53 -0.91
N VAL A 81 -17.54 -6.50 -1.48
CA VAL A 81 -16.15 -6.82 -1.12
C VAL A 81 -15.24 -5.63 -1.38
N TYR A 82 -15.38 -4.96 -2.52
CA TYR A 82 -14.60 -3.76 -2.85
C TYR A 82 -14.84 -2.62 -1.84
N PHE A 83 -16.11 -2.37 -1.50
CA PHE A 83 -16.49 -1.38 -0.50
C PHE A 83 -15.88 -1.69 0.89
N VAL A 84 -16.01 -2.94 1.34
CA VAL A 84 -15.44 -3.39 2.61
C VAL A 84 -13.91 -3.23 2.61
N ASN A 85 -13.25 -3.64 1.52
CA ASN A 85 -11.80 -3.59 1.39
C ASN A 85 -11.22 -2.17 1.36
N ILE A 86 -11.95 -1.20 0.79
CA ILE A 86 -11.53 0.20 0.78
C ILE A 86 -11.65 0.81 2.18
N TYR A 87 -12.77 0.59 2.87
CA TYR A 87 -13.14 1.40 4.04
C TYR A 87 -12.91 0.73 5.39
N PHE A 88 -13.00 -0.61 5.49
CA PHE A 88 -13.04 -1.29 6.79
C PHE A 88 -11.76 -2.07 7.07
N PHE A 89 -11.47 -3.07 6.27
CA PHE A 89 -10.33 -3.96 6.48
C PHE A 89 -9.84 -4.55 5.16
N GLN A 90 -8.57 -4.93 5.10
CA GLN A 90 -8.03 -5.61 3.93
C GLN A 90 -7.07 -6.71 4.35
N ASN A 91 -7.11 -7.82 3.63
CA ASN A 91 -6.16 -8.90 3.80
C ASN A 91 -4.87 -8.60 3.04
N TYR A 92 -3.74 -8.74 3.71
CA TYR A 92 -2.41 -8.62 3.13
C TYR A 92 -1.60 -9.89 3.37
N THR A 93 -0.90 -10.37 2.36
CA THR A 93 0.06 -11.46 2.48
C THR A 93 1.45 -10.91 2.74
N ILE A 94 2.23 -11.56 3.60
CA ILE A 94 3.62 -11.19 3.87
C ILE A 94 4.54 -11.90 2.86
N PRO A 95 5.19 -11.17 1.95
CA PRO A 95 5.99 -11.78 0.90
C PRO A 95 7.46 -11.99 1.28
N SER A 96 7.96 -11.39 2.37
CA SER A 96 9.39 -11.39 2.73
C SER A 96 9.64 -11.57 4.22
N SER A 97 10.85 -12.05 4.55
CA SER A 97 11.26 -12.47 5.89
C SER A 97 11.53 -11.33 6.87
N SER A 98 11.38 -10.07 6.44
CA SER A 98 11.79 -8.91 7.26
C SER A 98 11.09 -8.81 8.63
N LEU A 99 9.97 -9.52 8.84
CA LEU A 99 9.28 -9.62 10.12
C LEU A 99 9.14 -11.07 10.60
N GLU A 100 9.88 -12.03 10.01
CA GLU A 100 9.60 -13.47 10.11
C GLU A 100 9.49 -13.99 11.54
N LYS A 101 10.29 -13.46 12.47
CA LYS A 101 10.25 -13.87 13.89
C LYS A 101 9.04 -13.34 14.66
N SER A 102 8.25 -12.45 14.06
CA SER A 102 6.94 -11.99 14.56
C SER A 102 5.79 -12.43 13.66
N LEU A 103 6.00 -12.46 12.33
CA LEU A 103 5.01 -12.77 11.31
C LEU A 103 5.70 -13.50 10.15
N LEU A 104 5.32 -14.76 9.92
CA LEU A 104 6.00 -15.65 8.99
C LEU A 104 5.71 -15.28 7.53
N VAL A 105 6.63 -15.64 6.64
CA VAL A 105 6.40 -15.53 5.19
C VAL A 105 5.21 -16.42 4.82
N GLY A 106 4.24 -15.86 4.11
CA GLY A 106 2.98 -16.53 3.78
C GLY A 106 1.82 -16.27 4.75
N ASP A 107 2.07 -15.61 5.89
CA ASP A 107 0.98 -15.22 6.79
C ASP A 107 0.03 -14.20 6.13
N TYR A 108 -1.25 -14.33 6.45
CA TYR A 108 -2.31 -13.40 6.06
C TYR A 108 -2.66 -12.46 7.21
N LEU A 109 -2.43 -11.17 7.00
CA LEU A 109 -2.74 -10.11 7.96
C LEU A 109 -4.11 -9.52 7.67
N PHE A 110 -4.96 -9.49 8.68
CA PHE A 110 -6.22 -8.76 8.65
C PHE A 110 -6.00 -7.32 9.14
N VAL A 111 -5.89 -6.37 8.20
CA VAL A 111 -5.49 -4.99 8.52
C VAL A 111 -6.71 -4.09 8.61
N SER A 112 -6.94 -3.52 9.80
CA SER A 112 -8.00 -2.53 10.03
C SER A 112 -7.65 -1.18 9.40
N LYS A 113 -8.40 -0.76 8.38
CA LYS A 113 -8.30 0.58 7.76
C LYS A 113 -8.85 1.68 8.66
N MET A 114 -9.81 1.32 9.52
CA MET A 114 -10.46 2.24 10.47
C MET A 114 -9.49 2.74 11.55
N SER A 115 -8.53 1.91 11.96
CA SER A 115 -7.57 2.24 13.02
C SER A 115 -6.67 3.43 12.68
N TYR A 116 -6.49 3.75 11.40
CA TYR A 116 -5.64 4.86 10.93
C TYR A 116 -6.34 5.76 9.90
N GLY A 117 -7.62 5.49 9.64
CA GLY A 117 -8.50 6.27 8.76
C GLY A 117 -8.46 5.75 7.33
N PRO A 118 -9.57 5.26 6.75
CA PRO A 118 -9.58 4.79 5.37
C PRO A 118 -9.29 5.91 4.38
N ARG A 119 -8.78 5.51 3.21
CA ARG A 119 -8.46 6.43 2.13
C ARG A 119 -9.64 6.54 1.20
N VAL A 120 -9.85 7.75 0.67
CA VAL A 120 -10.70 7.92 -0.49
C VAL A 120 -9.90 7.41 -1.71
N PRO A 121 -10.47 6.53 -2.55
CA PRO A 121 -9.80 6.06 -3.75
C PRO A 121 -9.34 7.23 -4.62
N GLN A 122 -8.06 7.26 -4.98
CA GLN A 122 -7.55 8.24 -5.95
C GLN A 122 -7.85 7.80 -7.37
N THR A 123 -7.93 6.49 -7.60
CA THR A 123 -8.19 5.87 -8.90
C THR A 123 -9.49 5.05 -8.81
N PRO A 124 -10.66 5.63 -9.12
CA PRO A 124 -11.96 4.97 -8.92
C PRO A 124 -12.18 3.88 -9.97
N LEU A 125 -11.51 4.02 -11.12
CA LEU A 125 -11.68 3.23 -12.31
C LEU A 125 -10.42 2.39 -12.38
N SER A 126 -10.53 1.23 -11.76
CA SER A 126 -9.45 0.27 -11.67
C SER A 126 -10.01 -1.13 -11.65
N MET A 127 -9.20 -2.06 -12.11
CA MET A 127 -9.54 -3.46 -12.10
C MET A 127 -9.52 -3.96 -10.64
N PRO A 128 -10.62 -4.55 -10.16
CA PRO A 128 -10.68 -5.08 -8.80
C PRO A 128 -9.62 -6.17 -8.63
N LEU A 129 -9.10 -6.30 -7.41
CA LEU A 129 -8.11 -7.33 -7.03
C LEU A 129 -6.75 -7.25 -7.75
N THR A 130 -6.45 -6.15 -8.45
CA THR A 130 -5.15 -5.90 -9.08
C THR A 130 -4.47 -4.68 -8.47
N GLN A 131 -3.16 -4.75 -8.23
CA GLN A 131 -2.43 -3.66 -7.56
C GLN A 131 -2.11 -2.50 -8.51
N HIS A 132 -1.29 -2.75 -9.54
CA HIS A 132 -0.82 -1.70 -10.48
C HIS A 132 -0.73 -2.15 -11.94
N THR A 133 -0.56 -3.44 -12.21
CA THR A 133 -0.40 -4.00 -13.55
C THR A 133 -1.39 -5.15 -13.75
N MET A 134 -1.93 -5.26 -14.96
CA MET A 134 -2.80 -6.35 -15.38
C MET A 134 -1.98 -7.64 -15.56
N PRO A 135 -2.40 -8.78 -14.98
CA PRO A 135 -1.59 -10.00 -14.99
C PRO A 135 -1.34 -10.59 -16.38
N ILE A 136 -2.21 -10.31 -17.36
CA ILE A 136 -2.11 -10.86 -18.73
C ILE A 136 -1.54 -9.83 -19.72
N LEU A 137 -2.03 -8.58 -19.64
CA LEU A 137 -1.72 -7.56 -20.64
C LEU A 137 -0.46 -6.77 -20.32
N GLY A 138 0.07 -6.85 -19.09
CA GLY A 138 1.23 -6.03 -18.66
C GLY A 138 0.97 -4.52 -18.65
N THR A 139 -0.27 -4.10 -18.92
CA THR A 139 -0.70 -2.70 -18.92
C THR A 139 -1.12 -2.26 -17.52
N LYS A 140 -1.20 -0.93 -17.31
CA LYS A 140 -1.68 -0.34 -16.06
C LYS A 140 -3.06 -0.89 -15.70
N SER A 141 -3.27 -1.27 -14.44
CA SER A 141 -4.55 -1.81 -13.97
C SER A 141 -5.59 -0.75 -13.58
N TYR A 142 -5.28 0.52 -13.83
CA TYR A 142 -6.10 1.67 -13.48
C TYR A 142 -6.09 2.70 -14.61
N SER A 143 -7.16 3.49 -14.68
CA SER A 143 -7.21 4.66 -15.56
C SER A 143 -6.52 5.86 -14.92
N GLU A 144 -5.79 6.64 -15.71
CA GLU A 144 -5.18 7.91 -15.27
C GLU A 144 -6.19 9.05 -15.18
N TRP A 145 -7.33 8.90 -15.86
CA TRP A 145 -8.43 9.84 -15.78
C TRP A 145 -9.77 9.11 -15.65
N PRO A 146 -10.66 9.53 -14.74
CA PRO A 146 -10.47 10.57 -13.72
C PRO A 146 -9.56 10.10 -12.56
N GLN A 147 -8.84 11.04 -11.94
CA GLN A 147 -8.02 10.82 -10.73
C GLN A 147 -8.31 11.90 -9.68
N TRP A 148 -8.43 11.49 -8.42
CA TRP A 148 -8.71 12.38 -7.28
C TRP A 148 -7.43 12.66 -6.50
N GLU A 149 -7.41 13.83 -5.84
CA GLU A 149 -6.39 14.16 -4.87
C GLU A 149 -6.39 13.17 -3.69
N TYR A 150 -5.20 12.97 -3.11
CA TYR A 150 -5.05 12.07 -1.98
C TYR A 150 -5.82 12.62 -0.79
N LYS A 151 -6.77 11.83 -0.30
CA LYS A 151 -7.55 12.17 0.88
C LYS A 151 -7.70 10.96 1.78
N ARG A 152 -7.53 11.20 3.07
CA ARG A 152 -7.76 10.23 4.13
C ARG A 152 -8.75 10.79 5.12
N VAL A 153 -9.72 9.96 5.53
CA VAL A 153 -10.69 10.36 6.56
C VAL A 153 -10.04 10.22 7.94
N LYS A 154 -10.62 10.88 8.94
CA LYS A 154 -10.14 10.75 10.31
C LYS A 154 -10.35 9.31 10.81
N GLY A 155 -9.30 8.70 11.36
CA GLY A 155 -9.37 7.41 12.04
C GLY A 155 -8.77 7.46 13.44
N GLY A 156 -8.40 6.28 13.95
CA GLY A 156 -7.66 6.15 15.20
C GLY A 156 -6.21 6.65 15.13
N LYS A 157 -5.44 6.35 16.17
CA LYS A 157 -4.02 6.70 16.27
C LYS A 157 -3.20 5.41 16.35
N VAL A 158 -2.12 5.37 15.57
CA VAL A 158 -1.09 4.34 15.68
C VAL A 158 -0.38 4.49 17.01
N GLN A 159 -0.13 3.37 17.68
CA GLN A 159 0.60 3.31 18.93
C GLN A 159 2.01 2.76 18.69
N LEU A 160 2.88 2.99 19.67
CA LEU A 160 4.21 2.43 19.65
C LEU A 160 4.13 0.89 19.64
N ASN A 161 4.99 0.29 18.84
CA ASN A 161 5.11 -1.15 18.59
C ASN A 161 3.96 -1.80 17.80
N ASP A 162 2.96 -1.04 17.35
CA ASP A 162 1.95 -1.54 16.41
C ASP A 162 2.61 -2.06 15.12
N ILE A 163 2.08 -3.16 14.59
CA ILE A 163 2.38 -3.57 13.22
C ILE A 163 1.53 -2.73 12.28
N VAL A 164 2.19 -1.94 11.43
CA VAL A 164 1.56 -1.00 10.52
C VAL A 164 1.78 -1.40 9.07
N VAL A 165 0.74 -1.19 8.25
CA VAL A 165 0.82 -1.30 6.80
C VAL A 165 0.72 0.08 6.17
N PHE A 166 1.75 0.45 5.41
CA PHE A 166 1.86 1.75 4.76
C PHE A 166 2.40 1.59 3.34
N ASN A 167 2.29 2.63 2.52
CA ASN A 167 2.89 2.57 1.19
C ASN A 167 4.37 2.87 1.26
N TYR A 168 5.15 2.12 0.48
CA TYR A 168 6.57 2.37 0.34
C TYR A 168 6.81 3.82 -0.13
N PRO A 169 7.50 4.66 0.67
CA PRO A 169 7.61 6.08 0.36
C PRO A 169 8.35 6.37 -0.95
N ALA A 170 9.42 5.62 -1.23
CA ALA A 170 10.26 5.82 -2.42
C ALA A 170 9.73 5.13 -3.69
N GLY A 171 8.56 4.48 -3.62
CA GLY A 171 7.91 3.81 -4.76
C GLY A 171 6.86 4.66 -5.47
N ASP A 172 6.85 5.98 -5.22
CA ASP A 172 5.92 6.91 -5.85
C ASP A 172 6.37 7.33 -7.25
N THR A 173 7.66 7.62 -7.44
CA THR A 173 8.25 8.00 -8.71
C THR A 173 9.02 6.82 -9.27
N VAL A 174 8.68 6.42 -10.49
CA VAL A 174 9.27 5.25 -11.15
C VAL A 174 9.74 5.61 -12.54
N SER A 175 10.87 5.04 -12.93
CA SER A 175 11.35 5.05 -14.30
C SER A 175 10.67 3.91 -15.07
N LEU A 176 10.21 4.14 -16.30
CA LEU A 176 9.53 3.11 -17.10
C LEU A 176 10.50 2.03 -17.61
N ASN A 177 11.81 2.27 -17.58
CA ASN A 177 12.78 1.22 -17.87
C ASN A 177 12.70 0.14 -16.77
N PRO A 178 12.40 -1.13 -17.11
CA PRO A 178 12.29 -2.23 -16.15
C PRO A 178 13.51 -2.40 -15.24
N ASN A 179 14.70 -2.04 -15.71
CA ASN A 179 15.94 -2.14 -14.92
C ASN A 179 16.00 -1.15 -13.74
N TYR A 180 15.13 -0.12 -13.74
CA TYR A 180 15.22 1.03 -12.85
C TYR A 180 13.93 1.36 -12.09
N GLN A 181 12.86 0.58 -12.26
CA GLN A 181 11.52 0.87 -11.74
C GLN A 181 11.44 1.10 -10.21
N ALA A 182 12.29 0.43 -9.41
CA ALA A 182 12.24 0.48 -7.94
C ALA A 182 13.34 1.35 -7.31
N VAL A 183 14.16 2.03 -8.11
CA VAL A 183 15.41 2.67 -7.64
C VAL A 183 15.54 4.14 -8.00
N TYR A 184 14.47 4.79 -8.46
CA TYR A 184 14.49 6.18 -8.94
C TYR A 184 15.27 7.13 -8.02
N TYR A 185 14.92 7.20 -6.73
CA TYR A 185 15.62 8.06 -5.77
C TYR A 185 17.10 7.69 -5.63
N ARG A 186 17.43 6.39 -5.58
CA ARG A 186 18.81 5.93 -5.48
C ARG A 186 19.62 6.33 -6.71
N LEU A 187 19.03 6.29 -7.90
CA LEU A 187 19.67 6.78 -9.12
C LEU A 187 19.91 8.29 -9.03
N CYS A 188 18.91 9.07 -8.63
CA CYS A 188 19.07 10.52 -8.47
C CYS A 188 20.17 10.87 -7.47
N TYR A 189 20.17 10.28 -6.27
CA TYR A 189 21.24 10.54 -5.30
C TYR A 189 22.61 10.04 -5.78
N GLY A 190 22.67 8.89 -6.46
CA GLY A 190 23.91 8.31 -6.96
C GLY A 190 24.57 9.15 -8.06
N TYR A 191 23.86 9.36 -9.18
CA TYR A 191 24.37 10.19 -10.28
C TYR A 191 24.56 11.64 -9.86
N GLY A 192 23.64 12.17 -9.05
CA GLY A 192 23.74 13.53 -8.53
C GLY A 192 24.99 13.78 -7.71
N ARG A 193 25.38 12.82 -6.85
CA ARG A 193 26.64 12.88 -6.12
C ARG A 193 27.84 12.83 -7.06
N GLN A 194 27.84 11.91 -8.04
CA GLN A 194 28.92 11.82 -9.02
C GLN A 194 29.10 13.11 -9.82
N ILE A 195 28.00 13.73 -10.27
CA ILE A 195 28.01 15.00 -11.00
C ILE A 195 28.52 16.12 -10.09
N TYR A 196 28.05 16.18 -8.84
CA TYR A 196 28.49 17.18 -7.87
C TYR A 196 30.00 17.11 -7.63
N ASP A 197 30.52 15.90 -7.41
CA ASP A 197 31.94 15.65 -7.17
C ASP A 197 32.81 16.06 -8.39
N GLN A 198 32.25 16.02 -9.61
CA GLN A 198 32.93 16.47 -10.84
C GLN A 198 32.89 17.98 -11.05
N MET A 199 31.79 18.65 -10.67
CA MET A 199 31.55 20.06 -10.99
C MET A 199 32.02 21.03 -9.90
N VAL A 200 32.02 20.61 -8.63
CA VAL A 200 32.22 21.52 -7.50
C VAL A 200 33.51 21.16 -6.74
N ALA A 201 33.42 20.22 -5.81
CA ALA A 201 34.53 19.75 -4.99
C ALA A 201 34.09 18.48 -4.23
N PRO A 202 35.04 17.64 -3.79
CA PRO A 202 34.73 16.50 -2.95
C PRO A 202 33.95 16.93 -1.71
N VAL A 203 32.80 16.31 -1.51
CA VAL A 203 31.93 16.60 -0.37
C VAL A 203 32.65 16.15 0.91
N PRO A 204 32.67 16.98 1.98
CA PRO A 204 33.13 16.54 3.30
C PRO A 204 32.35 15.31 3.77
N VAL A 205 32.88 14.58 4.75
CA VAL A 205 32.15 13.47 5.36
C VAL A 205 30.82 14.01 5.91
N LEU A 206 29.69 13.61 5.32
CA LEU A 206 28.38 14.20 5.64
C LEU A 206 28.09 14.17 7.15
N ASP A 207 28.46 13.09 7.82
CA ASP A 207 28.24 12.90 9.25
C ASP A 207 28.98 13.91 10.13
N SER A 208 30.04 14.57 9.64
CA SER A 208 30.74 15.62 10.38
C SER A 208 30.06 16.99 10.26
N LEU A 209 29.06 17.15 9.39
CA LEU A 209 28.38 18.41 9.14
C LEU A 209 27.13 18.59 10.02
N PRO A 210 26.72 19.83 10.33
CA PRO A 210 25.41 20.10 10.91
C PRO A 210 24.28 19.54 10.04
N VAL A 211 23.20 19.02 10.65
CA VAL A 211 22.05 18.38 9.98
C VAL A 211 21.47 19.23 8.85
N MET A 212 21.37 20.55 9.04
CA MET A 212 20.87 21.45 8.00
C MET A 212 21.79 21.51 6.78
N GLN A 213 23.11 21.46 6.97
CA GLN A 213 24.07 21.41 5.87
C GLN A 213 24.02 20.06 5.16
N GLN A 214 23.95 18.95 5.91
CA GLN A 214 23.76 17.61 5.33
C GLN A 214 22.54 17.57 4.41
N ARG A 215 21.41 18.10 4.88
CA ARG A 215 20.17 18.21 4.10
C ARG A 215 20.38 19.03 2.83
N SER A 216 21.07 20.16 2.90
CA SER A 216 21.35 21.00 1.73
C SER A 216 22.16 20.26 0.66
N TYR A 217 23.18 19.49 1.05
CA TYR A 217 23.95 18.67 0.11
C TYR A 217 23.08 17.58 -0.53
N LEU A 218 22.31 16.85 0.27
CA LEU A 218 21.41 15.80 -0.24
C LEU A 218 20.39 16.36 -1.24
N LEU A 219 19.82 17.53 -0.96
CA LEU A 219 18.90 18.19 -1.89
C LEU A 219 19.58 18.56 -3.21
N GLN A 220 20.84 19.03 -3.16
CA GLN A 220 21.61 19.33 -4.37
C GLN A 220 21.90 18.07 -5.20
N PHE A 221 22.34 16.98 -4.56
CA PHE A 221 22.54 15.70 -5.26
C PHE A 221 21.24 15.24 -5.89
N TYR A 222 20.15 15.24 -5.14
CA TYR A 222 18.85 14.82 -5.66
C TYR A 222 18.44 15.64 -6.90
N GLU A 223 18.58 16.96 -6.87
CA GLU A 223 18.20 17.82 -7.99
C GLU A 223 19.08 17.60 -9.22
N LEU A 224 20.40 17.52 -9.05
CA LEU A 224 21.34 17.23 -10.15
C LEU A 224 21.05 15.89 -10.80
N GLY A 225 20.89 14.84 -9.99
CA GLY A 225 20.60 13.51 -10.51
C GLY A 225 19.21 13.40 -11.12
N ARG A 226 18.21 14.12 -10.57
CA ARG A 226 16.88 14.20 -11.18
C ARG A 226 16.93 14.82 -12.58
N GLN A 227 17.67 15.91 -12.75
CA GLN A 227 17.86 16.55 -14.07
C GLN A 227 18.58 15.61 -15.03
N TYR A 228 19.63 14.93 -14.57
CA TYR A 228 20.35 13.95 -15.37
C TYR A 228 19.45 12.81 -15.84
N VAL A 229 18.69 12.18 -14.92
CA VAL A 229 17.75 11.11 -15.28
C VAL A 229 16.69 11.59 -16.26
N ALA A 230 16.17 12.81 -16.06
CA ALA A 230 15.16 13.39 -16.95
C ALA A 230 15.68 13.71 -18.36
N GLN A 231 16.97 14.05 -18.50
CA GLN A 231 17.62 14.32 -19.80
C GLN A 231 18.00 13.03 -20.54
N ASN A 232 18.29 11.95 -19.81
CA ASN A 232 18.74 10.68 -20.37
C ASN A 232 17.60 9.66 -20.48
N GLN A 233 16.46 10.07 -21.05
CA GLN A 233 15.29 9.20 -21.21
C GLN A 233 15.56 7.96 -22.09
N ALA A 234 16.53 8.03 -23.00
CA ALA A 234 16.93 6.86 -23.79
C ALA A 234 17.49 5.73 -22.91
N GLU A 235 18.15 6.08 -21.79
CA GLU A 235 18.70 5.12 -20.84
C GLU A 235 17.68 4.76 -19.75
N PHE A 236 17.05 5.77 -19.14
CA PHE A 236 16.18 5.55 -17.98
C PHE A 236 14.71 5.37 -18.33
N GLY A 237 14.31 5.58 -19.58
CA GLY A 237 12.90 5.68 -19.96
C GLY A 237 12.23 6.93 -19.38
N GLU A 238 10.96 7.10 -19.72
CA GLU A 238 10.13 8.16 -19.14
C GLU A 238 9.94 7.95 -17.63
N VAL A 239 9.93 9.06 -16.87
CA VAL A 239 9.67 9.06 -15.43
C VAL A 239 8.21 9.36 -15.20
N THR A 240 7.52 8.48 -14.47
CA THR A 240 6.10 8.61 -14.15
C THR A 240 5.85 8.46 -12.65
N TRP A 241 4.67 8.84 -12.19
CA TRP A 241 4.29 8.72 -10.77
C TRP A 241 3.12 7.76 -10.59
N ARG A 242 3.15 7.01 -9.48
CA ARG A 242 2.09 6.10 -9.06
C ARG A 242 1.16 6.78 -8.05
N PRO A 243 -0.17 6.73 -8.25
CA PRO A 243 -1.11 7.15 -7.23
C PRO A 243 -0.92 6.35 -5.94
N VAL A 244 -1.20 6.96 -4.79
CA VAL A 244 -0.92 6.39 -3.47
C VAL A 244 -1.62 5.05 -3.25
N ASP A 245 -2.84 4.88 -3.79
CA ASP A 245 -3.59 3.62 -3.72
C ASP A 245 -3.04 2.51 -4.63
N ARG A 246 -2.11 2.83 -5.54
CA ARG A 246 -1.41 1.89 -6.44
C ARG A 246 0.05 1.64 -6.08
N ARG A 247 0.56 2.31 -5.03
CA ARG A 247 1.92 2.07 -4.53
C ARG A 247 1.99 0.72 -3.82
N GLU A 248 3.20 0.20 -3.72
CA GLU A 248 3.49 -1.02 -2.95
C GLU A 248 3.20 -0.82 -1.47
N ASN A 249 2.80 -1.88 -0.78
CA ASN A 249 2.50 -1.87 0.65
C ASN A 249 3.63 -2.56 1.41
N TYR A 250 4.05 -1.96 2.52
CA TYR A 250 5.07 -2.48 3.41
C TYR A 250 4.45 -2.69 4.79
N VAL A 251 4.83 -3.80 5.42
CA VAL A 251 4.47 -4.12 6.80
C VAL A 251 5.71 -3.89 7.65
N LYS A 252 5.62 -3.03 8.67
CA LYS A 252 6.71 -2.78 9.62
C LYS A 252 6.15 -2.52 11.03
N ARG A 253 7.02 -2.56 12.02
CA ARG A 253 6.69 -2.15 13.40
C ARG A 253 6.88 -0.63 13.56
N CYS A 254 5.91 0.04 14.18
CA CYS A 254 6.02 1.45 14.52
C CYS A 254 6.92 1.64 15.74
N VAL A 255 8.18 2.01 15.53
CA VAL A 255 9.17 2.16 16.62
C VAL A 255 9.38 3.60 17.07
N GLY A 256 8.62 4.57 16.53
CA GLY A 256 8.67 5.97 16.94
C GLY A 256 7.46 6.75 16.43
N LEU A 257 6.99 7.70 17.23
CA LEU A 257 5.82 8.54 16.94
C LEU A 257 6.22 9.98 16.59
N PRO A 258 5.33 10.77 15.96
CA PRO A 258 5.62 12.17 15.63
C PRO A 258 6.04 12.99 16.86
N GLY A 259 7.11 13.77 16.71
CA GLY A 259 7.67 14.61 17.78
C GLY A 259 8.69 13.91 18.68
N GLN A 260 8.86 12.59 18.56
CA GLN A 260 9.85 11.86 19.33
C GLN A 260 11.24 11.90 18.68
N THR A 261 12.28 11.89 19.52
CA THR A 261 13.66 11.67 19.09
C THR A 261 14.00 10.19 19.19
N LEU A 262 14.28 9.55 18.06
CA LEU A 262 14.74 8.16 18.00
C LEU A 262 16.26 8.10 17.95
N GLN A 263 16.85 7.27 18.81
CA GLN A 263 18.28 6.97 18.83
C GLN A 263 18.47 5.46 18.93
N ILE A 264 19.53 4.92 18.33
CA ILE A 264 19.93 3.53 18.52
C ILE A 264 21.32 3.56 19.17
N LYS A 265 21.46 2.98 20.36
CA LYS A 265 22.73 2.89 21.10
C LYS A 265 22.90 1.47 21.60
N ASP A 266 24.04 0.86 21.31
CA ASP A 266 24.35 -0.51 21.71
C ASP A 266 23.20 -1.48 21.37
N HIS A 267 22.70 -1.36 20.14
CA HIS A 267 21.57 -2.13 19.59
C HIS A 267 20.19 -1.88 20.21
N ILE A 268 20.08 -1.06 21.25
CA ILE A 268 18.82 -0.69 21.90
C ILE A 268 18.25 0.57 21.26
N VAL A 269 16.95 0.54 20.94
CA VAL A 269 16.20 1.73 20.49
C VAL A 269 15.84 2.58 21.70
N TYR A 270 16.16 3.87 21.65
CA TYR A 270 15.78 4.88 22.62
C TYR A 270 14.81 5.88 22.00
N LEU A 271 13.78 6.24 22.76
CA LEU A 271 12.80 7.27 22.43
C LEU A 271 12.83 8.35 23.49
N ASP A 272 13.16 9.58 23.09
CA ASP A 272 13.28 10.72 23.98
C ASP A 272 14.23 10.45 25.16
N GLY A 273 15.31 9.71 24.88
CA GLY A 273 16.32 9.30 25.85
C GLY A 273 15.95 8.08 26.70
N LYS A 274 14.74 7.51 26.57
CA LYS A 274 14.30 6.32 27.32
C LYS A 274 14.41 5.06 26.46
N PRO A 275 14.92 3.93 26.98
CA PRO A 275 14.98 2.69 26.22
C PRO A 275 13.56 2.20 25.89
N ASN A 276 13.34 1.84 24.63
CA ASN A 276 12.13 1.16 24.16
C ASN A 276 12.28 -0.35 24.41
N LYS A 277 11.19 -1.01 24.79
CA LYS A 277 11.18 -2.47 24.95
C LYS A 277 11.45 -3.13 23.60
N GLU A 278 12.47 -3.99 23.54
CA GLU A 278 12.74 -4.79 22.36
C GLU A 278 11.67 -5.87 22.17
N PRO A 279 11.34 -6.24 20.91
CA PRO A 279 10.51 -7.40 20.65
C PRO A 279 11.15 -8.68 21.19
N ASP A 280 10.34 -9.61 21.71
CA ASP A 280 10.84 -10.84 22.35
C ASP A 280 11.74 -11.68 21.40
N ASN A 281 11.46 -11.65 20.08
CA ASN A 281 12.25 -12.35 19.05
C ASN A 281 13.02 -11.38 18.15
N VAL A 282 13.65 -10.34 18.71
CA VAL A 282 14.51 -9.42 17.94
C VAL A 282 15.64 -10.20 17.25
N GLN A 283 15.96 -9.81 16.00
CA GLN A 283 17.09 -10.32 15.25
C GLN A 283 18.13 -9.23 15.07
N TYR A 284 19.40 -9.63 15.12
CA TYR A 284 20.52 -8.78 14.72
C TYR A 284 21.32 -9.44 13.61
N ASN A 285 21.98 -8.60 12.83
CA ASN A 285 22.81 -9.04 11.72
C ASN A 285 24.22 -9.40 12.22
N TYR A 286 24.57 -10.68 12.13
CA TYR A 286 25.90 -11.17 12.48
C TYR A 286 26.72 -11.41 11.22
N ARG A 287 27.97 -10.94 11.24
CA ARG A 287 28.95 -11.40 10.28
C ARG A 287 29.43 -12.78 10.71
N ILE A 288 29.04 -13.80 9.96
CA ILE A 288 29.39 -15.19 10.23
C ILE A 288 30.39 -15.70 9.20
N SER A 289 31.30 -16.57 9.63
CA SER A 289 32.16 -17.34 8.75
C SER A 289 31.93 -18.82 9.02
N LEU A 290 31.43 -19.52 8.01
CA LEU A 290 31.05 -20.92 8.10
C LEU A 290 32.24 -21.80 7.77
N LYS A 291 32.61 -22.71 8.68
CA LYS A 291 33.61 -23.76 8.42
C LYS A 291 33.09 -24.85 7.48
N GLN A 292 31.78 -25.06 7.50
CA GLN A 292 31.04 -26.02 6.68
C GLN A 292 29.63 -25.48 6.44
N ASN A 293 28.89 -26.06 5.50
CA ASN A 293 27.48 -25.70 5.28
C ASN A 293 26.65 -25.95 6.55
N ILE A 294 25.66 -25.10 6.80
CA ILE A 294 24.75 -25.27 7.94
C ILE A 294 23.89 -26.51 7.68
N PRO A 295 23.87 -27.52 8.58
CA PRO A 295 23.00 -28.68 8.44
C PRO A 295 21.52 -28.28 8.43
N ASP A 296 20.69 -28.96 7.64
CA ASP A 296 19.26 -28.66 7.51
C ASP A 296 18.50 -28.74 8.84
N GLU A 297 18.92 -29.62 9.74
CA GLU A 297 18.34 -29.76 11.08
C GLU A 297 18.57 -28.49 11.92
N LEU A 298 19.77 -27.93 11.87
CA LEU A 298 20.12 -26.70 12.57
C LEU A 298 19.42 -25.48 11.95
N VAL A 299 19.23 -25.46 10.63
CA VAL A 299 18.42 -24.43 9.95
C VAL A 299 17.00 -24.41 10.52
N ARG A 300 16.38 -25.58 10.71
CA ARG A 300 15.03 -25.70 11.27
C ARG A 300 14.98 -25.35 12.75
N GLU A 301 15.95 -25.82 13.54
CA GLU A 301 16.05 -25.54 14.97
C GLU A 301 16.17 -24.03 15.24
N LEU A 302 17.00 -23.33 14.47
CA LEU A 302 17.19 -21.88 14.58
C LEU A 302 16.09 -21.07 13.85
N GLY A 303 15.20 -21.76 13.15
CA GLY A 303 14.12 -21.18 12.35
C GLY A 303 14.63 -20.20 11.27
N LEU A 304 15.75 -20.52 10.62
CA LEU A 304 16.35 -19.67 9.58
C LEU A 304 15.58 -19.78 8.27
N SER A 305 15.26 -18.64 7.67
CA SER A 305 14.59 -18.58 6.37
C SER A 305 15.56 -18.81 5.22
N GLN A 306 15.05 -19.14 4.03
CA GLN A 306 15.89 -19.22 2.84
C GLN A 306 16.54 -17.87 2.48
N GLU A 307 15.86 -16.75 2.77
CA GLU A 307 16.40 -15.40 2.60
C GLU A 307 17.58 -15.15 3.57
N ASP A 308 17.49 -15.65 4.81
CA ASP A 308 18.56 -15.54 5.81
C ASP A 308 19.82 -16.31 5.37
N LEU A 309 19.62 -17.48 4.74
CA LEU A 309 20.71 -18.32 4.24
C LEU A 309 21.39 -17.72 3.00
N GLN A 310 20.66 -17.03 2.13
CA GLN A 310 21.25 -16.34 0.97
C GLN A 310 22.28 -15.29 1.38
N GLY A 311 22.04 -14.56 2.48
CA GLY A 311 22.99 -13.60 3.05
C GLY A 311 24.29 -14.23 3.59
N ALA A 312 24.25 -15.53 3.91
CA ALA A 312 25.36 -16.31 4.46
C ALA A 312 26.14 -17.12 3.41
N ALA A 313 25.62 -17.26 2.19
CA ALA A 313 26.01 -18.27 1.22
C ALA A 313 27.46 -18.19 0.68
N GLN A 314 28.28 -17.22 1.10
CA GLN A 314 29.66 -17.06 0.63
C GLN A 314 30.70 -17.06 1.76
N ARG A 315 30.88 -18.19 2.49
CA ARG A 315 32.00 -18.44 3.45
C ARG A 315 32.33 -17.29 4.44
N GLY A 316 31.38 -16.39 4.67
CA GLY A 316 31.64 -15.02 5.09
C GLY A 316 30.48 -14.14 4.66
N GLY A 317 29.43 -14.10 5.47
CA GLY A 317 28.18 -13.40 5.12
C GLY A 317 27.54 -12.73 6.33
N VAL A 318 26.44 -12.03 6.07
CA VAL A 318 25.62 -11.44 7.14
C VAL A 318 24.38 -12.31 7.30
N MET A 319 24.13 -12.79 8.51
CA MET A 319 22.96 -13.60 8.83
C MET A 319 22.17 -12.96 10.00
N PRO A 320 20.85 -12.80 9.87
CA PRO A 320 20.01 -12.32 10.96
C PRO A 320 19.75 -13.43 11.98
N LEU A 321 20.27 -13.30 13.20
CA LEU A 321 20.12 -14.27 14.28
C LEU A 321 19.37 -13.67 15.47
N THR A 322 18.57 -14.49 16.14
CA THR A 322 17.91 -14.14 17.41
C THR A 322 18.79 -14.46 18.61
N GLN A 323 18.36 -14.07 19.81
CA GLN A 323 19.06 -14.43 21.04
C GLN A 323 19.24 -15.95 21.25
N HIS A 324 18.31 -16.75 20.74
CA HIS A 324 18.39 -18.21 20.83
C HIS A 324 19.42 -18.83 19.88
N ALA A 325 19.89 -18.09 18.89
CA ALA A 325 20.84 -18.56 17.88
C ALA A 325 22.28 -18.08 18.13
N TYR A 326 22.54 -17.43 19.28
CA TYR A 326 23.89 -17.06 19.73
C TYR A 326 24.74 -18.26 20.12
#